data_AF-A0AAV2YJ01-F1
#
_entry.id   AF-A0AAV2YJ01-F1
#
_cell.length_a   1.000
_cell.length_b   1.000
_cell.length_c   1.000
_cell.angle_alpha   90.00
_cell.angle_beta   90.00
_cell.angle_gamma   90.00
#
_symmetry.space_group_name_H-M   'P 1'
#
loop_
_entity.id
_entity.type
_entity.pdbx_description
1 polymer ?
#
loop_
_entity_poly.entity_id
_entity_poly.type
_entity_poly.pdbx_seq_one_letter_code
_entity_poly.pdbx_strand_id
1 'polypeptide(L)'
;MLRYEHVLPLLDYPIAGKMRLPQGFHILPCRRLLVACSSHDQGWSDNGCDGTYAQSYTWSELQVTPPHSSDAPLDRVHVTANVRADDTYHHHRRTFGPDDQVVQHVLPGSTIELYLRSQYAGWANYVNYGALQASFVVEIDEKFDFRADFTSVA
;
A
#
# COMPACT_ATOMS: atom_id res chain seq x y z
N MET A 1 25.54 -5.73 0.62
CA MET A 1 24.19 -5.62 1.23
C MET A 1 23.18 -5.90 0.13
N LEU A 2 22.77 -7.16 -0.02
CA LEU A 2 21.75 -7.55 -1.01
C LEU A 2 20.39 -7.20 -0.41
N ARG A 3 19.75 -6.13 -0.90
CA ARG A 3 18.34 -5.84 -0.61
C ARG A 3 17.51 -6.75 -1.51
N TYR A 4 16.86 -7.75 -0.93
CA TYR A 4 15.81 -8.48 -1.61
C TYR A 4 14.53 -7.64 -1.45
N GLU A 5 14.16 -6.87 -2.47
CA GLU A 5 12.89 -6.13 -2.49
C GLU A 5 11.88 -6.97 -3.28
N HIS A 6 10.97 -7.64 -2.57
CA HIS A 6 9.76 -8.16 -3.20
C HIS A 6 8.76 -7.01 -3.26
N VAL A 7 8.55 -6.48 -4.46
CA VAL A 7 7.45 -5.55 -4.77
C VAL A 7 6.25 -6.42 -5.10
N LEU A 8 5.24 -6.40 -4.23
CA LEU A 8 3.95 -7.06 -4.48
C LEU A 8 3.17 -6.30 -5.55
N PRO A 9 2.17 -6.94 -6.20
CA PRO A 9 1.49 -6.37 -7.36
C PRO A 9 1.14 -4.91 -7.15
N LEU A 10 1.75 -4.08 -8.01
CA LEU A 10 1.43 -2.70 -8.24
C LEU A 10 -0.08 -2.62 -8.47
N LEU A 11 -0.81 -1.99 -7.54
CA LEU A 11 -2.16 -1.58 -7.86
C LEU A 11 -2.05 -0.32 -8.71
N ASP A 12 -1.82 -0.52 -10.01
CA ASP A 12 -1.99 0.53 -11.00
C ASP A 12 -3.48 0.85 -11.05
N TYR A 13 -3.89 1.83 -10.24
CA TYR A 13 -5.19 2.44 -10.44
C TYR A 13 -5.12 3.16 -11.79
N PRO A 14 -5.97 2.83 -12.78
CA PRO A 14 -5.93 3.45 -14.11
C PRO A 14 -6.39 4.93 -14.12
N ILE A 15 -6.34 5.61 -12.98
CA ILE A 15 -6.64 7.03 -12.85
C ILE A 15 -5.44 7.87 -13.31
N ALA A 16 -4.23 7.32 -13.35
CA ALA A 16 -3.01 8.04 -13.75
C ALA A 16 -2.92 8.45 -15.24
N GLY A 17 -4.01 8.36 -16.03
CA GLY A 17 -3.96 8.90 -17.39
C GLY A 17 -5.16 8.72 -18.31
N LYS A 18 -6.24 8.02 -17.92
CA LYS A 18 -7.34 7.71 -18.87
C LYS A 18 -8.77 7.90 -18.38
N MET A 19 -9.01 8.30 -17.13
CA MET A 19 -10.39 8.56 -16.67
C MET A 19 -10.72 10.05 -16.78
N ARG A 20 -11.39 10.43 -17.87
CA ARG A 20 -12.10 11.70 -17.92
C ARG A 20 -13.31 11.59 -17.00
N LEU A 21 -13.27 12.35 -15.90
CA LEU A 21 -14.44 12.48 -15.03
C LEU A 21 -15.51 13.29 -15.79
N PRO A 22 -16.80 12.88 -15.72
CA PRO A 22 -17.89 13.70 -16.24
C PRO A 22 -17.90 15.09 -15.58
N GLN A 23 -18.48 16.07 -16.27
CA GLN A 23 -18.69 17.39 -15.67
C GLN A 23 -19.49 17.26 -14.37
N GLY A 24 -19.14 18.05 -13.35
CA GLY A 24 -19.80 18.02 -12.05
C GLY A 24 -19.42 16.84 -11.16
N PHE A 25 -18.48 15.98 -11.59
CA PHE A 25 -17.93 14.91 -10.76
C PHE A 25 -16.58 15.32 -10.15
N HIS A 26 -16.48 15.31 -8.83
CA HIS A 26 -15.29 15.71 -8.07
C HIS A 26 -14.80 14.57 -7.21
N ILE A 27 -13.52 14.22 -7.33
CA ILE A 27 -12.87 13.28 -6.40
C ILE A 27 -12.26 14.11 -5.27
N LEU A 28 -12.75 13.90 -4.05
CA LEU A 28 -12.21 14.51 -2.85
C LEU A 28 -10.98 13.71 -2.34
N PRO A 29 -10.18 14.29 -1.42
CA PRO A 29 -9.00 13.61 -0.88
C PRO A 29 -9.30 12.22 -0.33
N CYS A 30 -8.30 11.33 -0.44
CA CYS A 30 -8.36 9.99 0.13
C CYS A 30 -8.73 10.07 1.62
N ARG A 31 -9.67 9.23 2.05
CA ARG A 31 -10.12 9.16 3.46
C ARG A 31 -9.60 7.95 4.19
N ARG A 32 -9.15 6.93 3.47
CA ARG A 32 -8.69 5.68 4.06
C ARG A 32 -7.78 4.93 3.11
N LEU A 33 -6.68 4.44 3.64
CA LEU A 33 -5.83 3.46 2.99
C LEU A 33 -5.76 2.20 3.85
N LEU A 34 -6.10 1.06 3.26
CA LEU A 34 -6.00 -0.24 3.89
C LEU A 34 -4.91 -1.04 3.20
N VAL A 35 -4.03 -1.61 4.02
CA VAL A 35 -3.00 -2.54 3.60
C VAL A 35 -3.29 -3.88 4.27
N ALA A 36 -3.37 -4.95 3.48
CA ALA A 36 -3.45 -6.32 3.96
C ALA A 36 -2.32 -7.14 3.34
N CYS A 37 -1.63 -7.93 4.16
CA CYS A 37 -0.51 -8.77 3.75
C CYS A 37 -0.57 -10.08 4.50
N SER A 38 -0.31 -11.20 3.82
CA SER A 38 -0.09 -12.48 4.50
C SER A 38 1.34 -12.92 4.30
N SER A 39 2.11 -12.86 5.37
CA SER A 39 3.55 -13.05 5.34
C SER A 39 4.06 -13.79 6.58
N HIS A 40 5.28 -14.29 6.49
CA HIS A 40 5.99 -14.94 7.58
C HIS A 40 7.49 -14.76 7.41
N ASP A 41 8.25 -15.11 8.44
CA ASP A 41 9.71 -15.09 8.39
C ASP A 41 10.28 -16.48 8.10
N GLN A 42 11.60 -16.66 8.18
CA GLN A 42 12.25 -17.93 7.84
C GLN A 42 11.93 -19.11 8.79
N GLY A 43 11.22 -18.90 9.90
CA GLY A 43 10.85 -19.97 10.83
C GLY A 43 11.91 -20.35 11.87
N TRP A 44 12.99 -19.57 12.00
CA TRP A 44 14.08 -19.88 12.92
C TRP A 44 14.87 -18.63 13.33
N SER A 45 15.30 -18.55 14.59
CA SER A 45 16.28 -17.58 15.08
C SER A 45 17.27 -18.20 16.07
N ASP A 46 18.45 -17.61 16.22
CA ASP A 46 19.50 -18.07 17.14
C ASP A 46 19.58 -17.26 18.46
N ASN A 47 18.66 -16.32 18.69
CA ASN A 47 18.83 -15.27 19.71
C ASN A 47 17.56 -14.91 20.52
N GLY A 48 16.53 -15.76 20.56
CA GLY A 48 15.38 -15.67 21.48
C GLY A 48 14.37 -14.57 21.13
N CYS A 49 13.21 -14.54 21.82
CA CYS A 49 11.98 -13.79 21.45
C CYS A 49 11.12 -14.43 20.34
N ASP A 50 11.34 -15.72 20.08
CA ASP A 50 10.56 -16.51 19.12
C ASP A 50 9.06 -16.51 19.45
N GLY A 51 8.22 -16.55 18.41
CA GLY A 51 6.77 -16.51 18.54
C GLY A 51 6.20 -15.14 18.95
N THR A 52 7.01 -14.08 18.91
CA THR A 52 6.58 -12.71 19.23
C THR A 52 6.84 -11.75 18.09
N TYR A 53 6.18 -10.59 18.08
CA TYR A 53 6.51 -9.48 17.18
C TYR A 53 7.73 -8.67 17.64
N ALA A 54 8.21 -8.89 18.86
CA ALA A 54 9.31 -8.13 19.44
C ALA A 54 10.63 -8.52 18.75
N GLN A 55 11.44 -7.52 18.39
CA GLN A 55 12.73 -7.73 17.72
C GLN A 55 12.62 -8.59 16.44
N SER A 56 11.49 -8.49 15.76
CA SER A 56 11.34 -9.09 14.42
C SER A 56 12.21 -8.32 13.43
N TYR A 57 12.92 -9.07 12.59
CA TYR A 57 13.78 -8.51 11.54
C TYR A 57 13.20 -8.66 10.14
N THR A 58 11.91 -8.98 10.06
CA THR A 58 11.14 -8.98 8.82
C THR A 58 9.84 -8.20 9.01
N TRP A 59 9.52 -7.34 8.05
CA TRP A 59 8.34 -6.48 8.12
C TRP A 59 7.90 -6.05 6.73
N SER A 60 6.72 -5.42 6.67
CA SER A 60 6.23 -4.75 5.47
C SER A 60 6.26 -3.23 5.63
N GLU A 61 6.49 -2.55 4.52
CA GLU A 61 6.48 -1.09 4.39
C GLU A 61 5.65 -0.67 3.19
N LEU A 62 5.13 0.55 3.23
CA LEU A 62 4.33 1.15 2.19
C LEU A 62 5.01 2.41 1.65
N GLN A 63 5.01 2.61 0.34
CA GLN A 63 5.44 3.86 -0.28
C GLN A 63 4.32 4.41 -1.17
N VAL A 64 4.14 5.72 -1.15
CA VAL A 64 3.19 6.43 -2.01
C VAL A 64 3.98 7.36 -2.92
N THR A 65 3.80 7.19 -4.22
CA THR A 65 4.39 8.05 -5.25
C THR A 65 3.26 8.86 -5.89
N PRO A 66 3.30 10.21 -5.82
CA PRO A 66 2.29 11.06 -6.45
C PRO A 66 2.24 10.88 -7.98
N PRO A 67 1.11 11.21 -8.63
CA PRO A 67 0.96 11.09 -10.09
C PRO A 67 1.89 12.01 -10.89
N HIS A 68 2.36 13.10 -10.29
CA HIS A 68 3.23 14.08 -10.96
C HIS A 68 4.69 13.84 -10.58
N SER A 69 5.53 13.61 -11.60
CA SER A 69 6.93 13.21 -11.43
C SER A 69 7.84 14.27 -10.79
N SER A 70 7.35 15.50 -10.59
CA SER A 70 8.06 16.56 -9.87
C SER A 70 8.01 16.40 -8.36
N ASP A 71 7.03 15.65 -7.85
CA ASP A 71 6.83 15.46 -6.42
C ASP A 71 7.64 14.23 -5.97
N ALA A 72 8.39 14.39 -4.87
CA ALA A 72 9.13 13.27 -4.31
C ALA A 72 8.15 12.25 -3.71
N PRO A 73 8.42 10.93 -3.84
CA PRO A 73 7.69 9.92 -3.09
C PRO A 73 7.75 10.19 -1.59
N LEU A 74 6.68 9.86 -0.87
CA LEU A 74 6.72 9.85 0.58
C LEU A 74 7.73 8.80 1.07
N ASP A 75 8.44 9.10 2.16
CA ASP A 75 9.27 8.11 2.84
C ASP A 75 8.47 6.83 3.16
N ARG A 76 9.15 5.68 3.09
CA ARG A 76 8.51 4.39 3.34
C ARG A 76 7.94 4.34 4.76
N VAL A 77 6.65 4.01 4.86
CA VAL A 77 5.91 3.92 6.12
C VAL A 77 5.86 2.46 6.56
N HIS A 78 6.34 2.17 7.76
CA HIS A 78 6.22 0.85 8.35
C HIS A 78 4.74 0.43 8.45
N VAL A 79 4.40 -0.78 8.01
CA VAL A 79 3.03 -1.32 8.07
C VAL A 79 2.91 -2.25 9.28
N THR A 80 3.63 -3.37 9.26
CA THR A 80 3.59 -4.38 10.33
C THR A 80 4.82 -5.30 10.24
N ALA A 81 5.27 -5.82 11.37
CA ALA A 81 6.32 -6.84 11.44
C ALA A 81 5.71 -8.25 11.39
N ASN A 82 6.48 -9.25 10.95
CA ASN A 82 6.08 -10.65 11.08
C ASN A 82 6.31 -11.15 12.52
N VAL A 83 5.64 -12.25 12.86
CA VAL A 83 6.00 -13.04 14.05
C VAL A 83 7.38 -13.63 13.83
N ARG A 84 8.23 -13.53 14.86
CA ARG A 84 9.63 -13.88 14.81
C ARG A 84 9.85 -15.38 14.93
N ALA A 85 10.77 -15.91 14.13
CA ALA A 85 11.10 -17.33 14.01
C ALA A 85 9.86 -18.21 13.77
N ASP A 86 8.94 -17.75 12.92
CA ASP A 86 7.71 -18.44 12.58
C ASP A 86 7.54 -18.54 11.06
N ASP A 87 7.38 -19.77 10.57
CA ASP A 87 7.15 -20.09 9.16
C ASP A 87 5.66 -20.17 8.79
N THR A 88 4.78 -19.87 9.74
CA THR A 88 3.33 -19.83 9.52
C THR A 88 2.92 -18.49 8.90
N TYR A 89 2.16 -18.53 7.80
CA TYR A 89 1.56 -17.33 7.22
C TYR A 89 0.59 -16.65 8.19
N HIS A 90 0.89 -15.41 8.56
CA HIS A 90 0.02 -14.57 9.38
C HIS A 90 -0.64 -13.49 8.53
N HIS A 91 -1.93 -13.26 8.75
CA HIS A 91 -2.65 -12.18 8.07
C HIS A 91 -2.54 -10.89 8.87
N HIS A 92 -1.79 -9.94 8.32
CA HIS A 92 -1.67 -8.60 8.88
C HIS A 92 -2.55 -7.61 8.12
N ARG A 93 -3.22 -6.73 8.87
CA ARG A 93 -4.04 -5.66 8.31
C ARG A 93 -3.77 -4.36 9.05
N ARG A 94 -3.46 -3.31 8.31
CA ARG A 94 -3.35 -1.95 8.83
C ARG A 94 -4.26 -1.01 8.06
N THR A 95 -4.96 -0.16 8.80
CA THR A 95 -5.79 0.90 8.23
C THR A 95 -5.22 2.23 8.65
N PHE A 96 -4.97 3.09 7.66
CA PHE A 96 -4.60 4.48 7.85
C PHE A 96 -5.82 5.37 7.59
N GLY A 97 -6.00 6.40 8.42
CA GLY A 97 -7.08 7.37 8.37
C GLY A 97 -6.63 8.72 7.78
N PRO A 98 -7.56 9.70 7.69
CA PRO A 98 -7.29 10.99 7.05
C PRO A 98 -6.22 11.83 7.75
N ASP A 99 -5.94 11.55 9.01
CA ASP A 99 -4.92 12.25 9.81
C ASP A 99 -3.52 11.65 9.60
N ASP A 100 -3.41 10.46 9.00
CA ASP A 100 -2.12 9.87 8.66
C ASP A 100 -1.53 10.54 7.42
N GLN A 101 -0.27 10.99 7.53
CA GLN A 101 0.46 11.63 6.43
C GLN A 101 0.42 10.80 5.15
N VAL A 102 0.51 9.47 5.25
CA VAL A 102 0.46 8.57 4.09
C VAL A 102 -0.86 8.67 3.32
N VAL A 103 -1.99 8.89 3.99
CA VAL A 103 -3.30 9.03 3.35
C VAL A 103 -3.42 10.39 2.67
N GLN A 104 -2.86 11.44 3.28
CA GLN A 104 -2.85 12.79 2.73
C GLN A 104 -2.05 12.91 1.42
N HIS A 105 -1.07 12.01 1.21
CA HIS A 105 -0.26 11.94 -0.02
C HIS A 105 -0.87 11.04 -1.10
N VAL A 106 -1.96 10.32 -0.80
CA VAL A 106 -2.68 9.51 -1.79
C VAL A 106 -3.61 10.42 -2.59
N LEU A 107 -3.19 10.72 -3.81
CA LEU A 107 -3.96 11.47 -4.80
C LEU A 107 -4.56 10.51 -5.83
N PRO A 108 -5.65 10.92 -6.52
CA PRO A 108 -6.09 10.20 -7.71
C PRO A 108 -4.95 10.08 -8.73
N GLY A 109 -4.59 8.84 -9.09
CA GLY A 109 -3.45 8.54 -9.97
C GLY A 109 -2.12 8.30 -9.26
N SER A 110 -2.04 8.38 -7.92
CA SER A 110 -0.85 7.95 -7.18
C SER A 110 -0.58 6.46 -7.36
N THR A 111 0.69 6.10 -7.40
CA THR A 111 1.16 4.73 -7.27
C THR A 111 1.37 4.39 -5.80
N ILE A 112 0.87 3.24 -5.37
CA ILE A 112 1.01 2.73 -3.99
C ILE A 112 1.71 1.37 -4.06
N GLU A 113 2.84 1.25 -3.37
CA GLU A 113 3.69 0.06 -3.40
C GLU A 113 3.86 -0.54 -2.01
N LEU A 114 3.70 -1.85 -1.91
CA LEU A 114 3.92 -2.63 -0.69
C LEU A 114 5.26 -3.39 -0.82
N TYR A 115 6.16 -3.12 0.12
CA TYR A 115 7.49 -3.68 0.18
C TYR A 115 7.59 -4.69 1.32
N LEU A 116 8.22 -5.84 1.05
CA LEU A 116 8.61 -6.79 2.08
C LEU A 116 10.09 -6.60 2.37
N ARG A 117 10.43 -6.57 3.66
CA ARG A 117 11.77 -6.26 4.15
C ARG A 117 12.30 -7.39 5.01
N SER A 118 13.61 -7.59 4.92
CA SER A 118 14.40 -8.30 5.91
C SER A 118 15.66 -7.48 6.23
N GLN A 119 16.05 -7.41 7.50
CA GLN A 119 17.19 -6.57 7.91
C GLN A 119 18.55 -7.22 7.66
N TYR A 120 18.64 -8.55 7.79
CA TYR A 120 19.89 -9.29 7.76
C TYR A 120 19.86 -10.40 6.72
N ALA A 121 21.03 -10.77 6.19
CA ALA A 121 21.17 -11.72 5.09
C ALA A 121 20.67 -13.15 5.40
N GLY A 122 20.60 -13.52 6.69
CA GLY A 122 20.05 -14.80 7.13
C GLY A 122 18.52 -14.79 7.33
N TRP A 123 17.87 -13.63 7.18
CA TRP A 123 16.44 -13.48 7.35
C TRP A 123 15.75 -13.38 5.99
N ALA A 124 14.65 -14.11 5.84
CA ALA A 124 13.83 -14.10 4.65
C ALA A 124 12.40 -13.73 5.04
N ASN A 125 11.75 -12.93 4.20
CA ASN A 125 10.36 -12.53 4.38
C ASN A 125 9.55 -13.10 3.22
N TYR A 126 8.69 -14.07 3.54
CA TYR A 126 7.88 -14.79 2.57
C TYR A 126 6.46 -14.24 2.59
N VAL A 127 5.84 -14.20 1.42
CA VAL A 127 4.52 -13.60 1.24
C VAL A 127 3.74 -14.37 0.18
N ASN A 128 2.46 -14.64 0.47
CA ASN A 128 1.57 -15.34 -0.46
C ASN A 128 0.33 -14.51 -0.82
N TYR A 129 0.14 -13.36 -0.15
CA TYR A 129 -0.99 -12.48 -0.38
C TYR A 129 -0.63 -11.03 -0.04
N GLY A 130 -1.05 -10.11 -0.90
CA GLY A 130 -1.03 -8.68 -0.64
C GLY A 130 -2.23 -8.00 -1.28
N ALA A 131 -2.79 -7.02 -0.58
CA ALA A 131 -3.87 -6.18 -1.06
C ALA A 131 -3.75 -4.76 -0.55
N LEU A 132 -4.07 -3.82 -1.44
CA LEU A 132 -4.13 -2.39 -1.16
C LEU A 132 -5.53 -1.89 -1.51
N GLN A 133 -6.10 -1.06 -0.66
CA GLN A 133 -7.39 -0.43 -0.91
C GLN A 133 -7.36 1.03 -0.49
N ALA A 134 -7.42 1.93 -1.47
CA ALA A 134 -7.63 3.35 -1.26
C ALA A 134 -9.14 3.66 -1.34
N SER A 135 -9.65 4.50 -0.44
CA SER A 135 -11.04 4.95 -0.44
C SER A 135 -11.10 6.47 -0.59
N PHE A 136 -11.73 6.92 -1.67
CA PHE A 136 -11.97 8.34 -1.94
C PHE A 136 -13.44 8.68 -1.72
N VAL A 137 -13.71 9.94 -1.38
CA VAL A 137 -15.08 10.47 -1.40
C VAL A 137 -15.31 11.10 -2.77
N VAL A 138 -16.48 10.85 -3.34
CA VAL A 138 -16.92 11.46 -4.59
C VAL A 138 -18.02 12.44 -4.26
N GLU A 139 -17.91 13.64 -4.80
CA GLU A 139 -18.95 14.66 -4.76
C GLU A 139 -19.48 14.89 -6.17
N ILE A 140 -20.80 15.03 -6.27
CA ILE A 140 -21.50 15.27 -7.53
C ILE A 140 -22.28 16.58 -7.36
N ASP A 141 -22.02 17.54 -8.25
CA ASP A 141 -22.72 18.82 -8.27
C ASP A 141 -23.84 18.88 -9.32
N GLU A 142 -24.55 20.00 -9.34
CA GLU A 142 -25.68 20.28 -10.24
C GLU A 142 -25.35 20.26 -11.74
N LYS A 143 -24.07 20.29 -12.12
CA LYS A 143 -23.61 20.23 -13.51
C LYS A 143 -23.41 18.80 -13.99
N PHE A 144 -23.58 17.81 -13.12
CA PHE A 144 -23.48 16.40 -13.51
C PHE A 144 -24.72 15.93 -14.24
N ASP A 145 -24.52 15.43 -15.45
CA ASP A 145 -25.56 14.77 -16.24
C ASP A 145 -25.37 13.26 -16.20
N PHE A 146 -26.32 12.56 -15.58
CA PHE A 146 -26.36 11.08 -15.54
C PHE A 146 -26.50 10.45 -16.93
N ARG A 147 -26.78 11.24 -17.97
CA ARG A 147 -26.86 10.80 -19.37
C ARG A 147 -25.53 10.95 -20.12
N ALA A 148 -24.50 11.57 -19.52
CA ALA A 148 -23.18 11.67 -20.14
C ALA A 148 -22.43 10.33 -20.01
N ASP A 149 -22.08 9.73 -21.16
CA ASP A 149 -21.42 8.42 -21.19
C ASP A 149 -20.01 8.44 -20.58
N PHE A 150 -19.71 7.46 -19.73
CA PHE A 150 -18.35 7.11 -19.34
C PHE A 150 -17.62 6.50 -20.55
N THR A 151 -17.01 7.35 -21.38
CA THR A 151 -16.28 6.89 -22.57
C THR A 151 -14.83 6.57 -22.23
N SER A 152 -14.41 5.31 -22.43
CA SER A 152 -13.00 4.92 -22.36
C SER A 152 -12.25 5.46 -23.58
N VAL A 153 -11.12 6.15 -23.37
CA VAL A 153 -10.22 6.51 -24.46
C VAL A 153 -9.36 5.30 -24.82
N ALA A 154 -9.49 4.82 -26.06
CA ALA A 154 -8.65 3.76 -26.62
C ALA A 154 -7.15 4.07 -26.42
#